data_AF-A0AAW3EDQ7-F1
#
_entry.id   AF-A0AAW3EDQ7-F1
#
_cell.length_a   1.000
_cell.length_b   1.000
_cell.length_c   1.000
_cell.angle_alpha   90.00
_cell.angle_beta   90.00
_cell.angle_gamma   90.00
#
_symmetry.space_group_name_H-M   'P 1'
#
loop_
_entity.id
_entity.type
_entity.pdbx_description
1 polymer ?
#
loop_
_entity_poly.entity_id
_entity_poly.type
_entity_poly.pdbx_seq_one_letter_code
_entity_poly.pdbx_strand_id
1 'polypeptide(L)'
;MKIKYKEGDIFFIPLSNGKYAMCQVVFSPKAKFKKVIAFCVISIQDSEVFKNDGLLEPMSFEKFGKKTKVIFTGNQNISVGVWKIVGCADLGEESRKLKIFNYAGGLYHGEEEIRRIPVSEYPNHITMGVSGFELIDNILTGI
;
A
#
# COMPACT_ATOMS: atom_id res chain seq x y z
N MET A 1 -8.15 20.46 -7.99
CA MET A 1 -8.69 20.03 -6.69
C MET A 1 -7.99 18.74 -6.29
N LYS A 2 -7.46 18.62 -5.05
CA LYS A 2 -6.84 17.36 -4.61
C LYS A 2 -7.91 16.46 -3.98
N ILE A 3 -7.95 15.20 -4.38
CA ILE A 3 -8.78 14.18 -3.77
C ILE A 3 -8.23 13.88 -2.36
N LYS A 4 -9.14 13.84 -1.38
CA LYS A 4 -8.83 13.39 -0.03
C LYS A 4 -8.95 11.87 0.00
N TYR A 5 -7.99 11.23 0.64
CA TYR A 5 -7.97 9.79 0.88
C TYR A 5 -7.62 9.55 2.35
N LYS A 6 -7.97 8.37 2.85
CA LYS A 6 -7.72 7.91 4.21
C LYS A 6 -7.43 6.41 4.22
N GLU A 7 -6.98 5.93 5.37
CA GLU A 7 -6.82 4.49 5.59
C GLU A 7 -8.18 3.77 5.50
N GLY A 8 -8.16 2.57 4.92
CA GLY A 8 -9.36 1.77 4.64
C GLY A 8 -10.00 2.08 3.29
N ASP A 9 -9.66 3.20 2.65
CA ASP A 9 -10.17 3.51 1.30
C ASP A 9 -9.76 2.43 0.30
N ILE A 10 -10.72 2.04 -0.54
CA ILE A 10 -10.56 1.06 -1.60
C ILE A 10 -10.43 1.80 -2.92
N PHE A 11 -9.43 1.44 -3.70
CA PHE A 11 -9.18 2.04 -5.01
C PHE A 11 -8.69 1.00 -6.01
N PHE A 12 -8.85 1.32 -7.29
CA PHE A 12 -8.31 0.51 -8.38
C PHE A 12 -7.09 1.15 -9.01
N ILE A 13 -6.13 0.30 -9.37
CA ILE A 13 -5.01 0.64 -10.24
C ILE A 13 -5.26 -0.06 -11.59
N PRO A 14 -5.48 0.67 -12.69
CA PRO A 14 -5.48 0.07 -14.01
C PRO A 14 -4.06 -0.41 -14.35
N LEU A 15 -3.95 -1.66 -14.81
CA LEU A 15 -2.68 -2.30 -15.14
C LEU A 15 -2.48 -2.33 -16.65
N SER A 16 -1.22 -2.32 -17.10
CA SER A 16 -0.87 -2.35 -18.52
C SER A 16 -1.32 -3.63 -19.26
N ASN A 17 -1.57 -4.72 -18.53
CA ASN A 17 -2.12 -5.97 -19.07
C ASN A 17 -3.65 -5.96 -19.25
N GLY A 18 -4.31 -4.81 -19.05
CA GLY A 18 -5.77 -4.64 -19.20
C GLY A 18 -6.60 -5.06 -17.99
N LYS A 19 -5.96 -5.55 -16.92
CA LYS A 19 -6.61 -5.87 -15.65
C LYS A 19 -6.56 -4.70 -14.68
N TYR A 20 -7.18 -4.88 -13.52
CA TYR A 20 -7.20 -3.92 -12.43
C TYR A 20 -6.73 -4.56 -11.14
N ALA A 21 -5.86 -3.88 -10.40
CA ALA A 21 -5.55 -4.26 -9.03
C ALA A 21 -6.50 -3.54 -8.06
N MET A 22 -7.28 -4.32 -7.31
CA MET A 22 -8.08 -3.80 -6.20
C MET A 22 -7.17 -3.64 -4.98
N CYS A 23 -7.03 -2.41 -4.50
CA CYS A 23 -6.11 -2.05 -3.44
C CYS A 23 -6.84 -1.40 -2.25
N GLN A 24 -6.28 -1.54 -1.06
CA GLN A 24 -6.75 -0.86 0.14
C GLN A 24 -5.62 0.00 0.73
N VAL A 25 -5.92 1.27 1.02
CA VAL A 25 -4.97 2.16 1.69
C VAL A 25 -4.74 1.68 3.12
N VAL A 26 -3.49 1.34 3.45
CA VAL A 26 -3.09 0.93 4.80
C VAL A 26 -2.32 2.00 5.53
N PHE A 27 -1.77 3.01 4.85
CA PHE A 27 -1.07 4.13 5.50
C PHE A 27 -1.27 5.43 4.73
N SER A 28 -1.79 6.45 5.44
CA SER A 28 -2.09 7.78 4.89
C SER A 28 -1.55 8.89 5.82
N PRO A 29 -0.22 9.13 5.82
CA PRO A 29 0.42 10.10 6.71
C PRO A 29 0.01 11.55 6.44
N LYS A 30 0.01 12.37 7.48
CA LYS A 30 -0.36 13.80 7.40
C LYS A 30 0.82 14.75 7.56
N ALA A 31 1.91 14.31 8.20
CA ALA A 31 3.04 15.17 8.55
C ALA A 31 4.37 14.65 7.97
N LYS A 32 5.07 13.77 8.69
CA LYS A 32 6.45 13.34 8.42
C LYS A 32 6.59 12.70 7.04
N PHE A 33 5.61 11.89 6.66
CA PHE A 33 5.63 11.13 5.42
C PHE A 33 4.56 11.58 4.43
N LYS A 34 4.05 12.81 4.52
CA LYS A 34 2.86 13.33 3.78
C LYS A 34 2.86 13.19 2.24
N LYS A 35 3.98 12.83 1.62
CA LYS A 35 4.09 12.57 0.17
C LYS A 35 4.01 11.08 -0.19
N VAL A 36 3.99 10.21 0.82
CA VAL A 36 3.98 8.75 0.68
C VAL A 36 2.61 8.23 1.07
N ILE A 37 2.19 7.17 0.41
CA ILE A 37 1.10 6.29 0.84
C ILE A 37 1.61 4.87 0.91
N ALA A 38 0.96 4.05 1.72
CA ALA A 38 1.08 2.61 1.61
C ALA A 38 -0.28 1.97 1.38
N PHE A 39 -0.29 0.94 0.55
CA PHE A 39 -1.47 0.15 0.27
C PHE A 39 -1.12 -1.34 0.18
N CYS A 40 -2.09 -2.19 0.45
CA CYS A 40 -2.04 -3.60 0.11
C CYS A 40 -2.89 -3.89 -1.12
N VAL A 41 -2.58 -4.98 -1.79
CA VAL A 41 -3.39 -5.52 -2.88
C VAL A 41 -4.32 -6.56 -2.28
N ILE A 42 -5.60 -6.49 -2.64
CA ILE A 42 -6.60 -7.47 -2.22
C ILE A 42 -6.78 -8.53 -3.31
N SER A 43 -6.86 -8.11 -4.58
CA SER A 43 -7.03 -9.02 -5.71
C SER A 43 -6.71 -8.35 -7.04
N ILE A 44 -6.37 -9.15 -8.06
CA ILE A 44 -6.36 -8.74 -9.47
C ILE A 44 -7.69 -9.14 -10.12
N GLN A 45 -8.33 -8.23 -10.85
CA GLN A 45 -9.67 -8.41 -11.42
C GLN A 45 -9.74 -7.91 -12.87
N ASP A 46 -10.70 -8.42 -13.65
CA ASP A 46 -10.94 -7.98 -15.03
C ASP A 46 -11.84 -6.72 -15.13
N SER A 47 -12.36 -6.23 -14.01
CA SER A 47 -13.23 -5.04 -13.96
C SER A 47 -13.07 -4.26 -12.65
N GLU A 48 -13.49 -2.99 -12.65
CA GLU A 48 -13.45 -2.10 -11.48
C GLU A 48 -14.69 -2.24 -10.57
N VAL A 49 -15.14 -3.46 -10.30
CA VAL A 49 -16.33 -3.71 -9.47
C VAL A 49 -15.92 -4.03 -8.04
N PHE A 50 -16.19 -3.09 -7.13
CA PHE A 50 -16.04 -3.32 -5.70
C PHE A 50 -17.34 -3.80 -5.07
N LYS A 51 -17.30 -4.94 -4.37
CA LYS A 51 -18.34 -5.43 -3.47
C LYS A 51 -17.74 -5.59 -2.08
N ASN A 52 -18.37 -4.97 -1.08
CA ASN A 52 -17.88 -5.04 0.29
C ASN A 52 -18.49 -6.26 1.00
N ASP A 53 -17.80 -7.39 0.91
CA ASP A 53 -18.27 -8.68 1.46
C ASP A 53 -17.71 -8.95 2.87
N GLY A 54 -17.07 -7.96 3.51
CA GLY A 54 -16.53 -8.05 4.86
C GLY A 54 -15.08 -7.59 4.98
N LEU A 55 -14.30 -8.24 5.85
CA LEU A 55 -12.88 -7.95 6.00
C LEU A 55 -12.10 -8.41 4.76
N LEU A 56 -11.32 -7.51 4.20
CA LEU A 56 -10.49 -7.78 3.01
C LEU A 56 -9.10 -8.25 3.44
N GLU A 57 -8.70 -9.42 2.94
CA GLU A 57 -7.38 -9.98 3.24
C GLU A 57 -6.32 -9.56 2.21
N PRO A 58 -5.17 -9.02 2.65
CA PRO A 58 -4.07 -8.67 1.76
C PRO A 58 -3.43 -9.90 1.11
N MET A 59 -3.32 -9.90 -0.22
CA MET A 59 -2.54 -10.91 -0.92
C MET A 59 -1.04 -10.68 -0.74
N SER A 60 -0.27 -11.77 -0.77
CA SER A 60 1.19 -11.71 -0.79
C SER A 60 1.71 -11.79 -2.21
N PHE A 61 2.75 -11.02 -2.52
CA PHE A 61 3.43 -11.03 -3.82
C PHE A 61 4.93 -10.86 -3.62
N GLU A 62 5.70 -11.15 -4.67
CA GLU A 62 7.15 -10.96 -4.66
C GLU A 62 7.53 -9.56 -5.12
N LYS A 63 8.42 -8.91 -4.38
CA LYS A 63 9.03 -7.63 -4.73
C LYS A 63 10.53 -7.73 -4.45
N PHE A 64 11.35 -7.67 -5.49
CA PHE A 64 12.82 -7.77 -5.39
C PHE A 64 13.30 -9.02 -4.63
N GLY A 65 12.77 -10.20 -4.95
CA GLY A 65 13.14 -11.45 -4.29
C GLY A 65 12.62 -11.60 -2.86
N LYS A 66 11.75 -10.69 -2.39
CA LYS A 66 11.15 -10.74 -1.05
C LYS A 66 9.63 -10.79 -1.13
N LYS A 67 9.03 -11.70 -0.38
CA LYS A 67 7.59 -11.77 -0.20
C LYS A 67 7.12 -10.59 0.66
N THR A 68 6.14 -9.83 0.18
CA THR A 68 5.53 -8.71 0.89
C THR A 68 4.02 -8.68 0.65
N LYS A 69 3.30 -7.93 1.48
CA LYS A 69 1.86 -7.65 1.35
C LYS A 69 1.57 -6.15 1.17
N VAL A 70 2.59 -5.30 1.14
CA VAL A 70 2.45 -3.84 1.13
C VAL A 70 3.37 -3.19 0.10
N ILE A 71 2.86 -2.13 -0.54
CA ILE A 71 3.58 -1.24 -1.43
C ILE A 71 3.57 0.16 -0.82
N PHE A 72 4.75 0.76 -0.72
CA PHE A 72 4.90 2.19 -0.46
C PHE A 72 5.13 2.91 -1.79
N THR A 73 4.45 4.02 -2.02
CA THR A 73 4.61 4.83 -3.23
C THR A 73 4.29 6.30 -2.95
N GLY A 74 4.52 7.15 -3.94
CA GLY A 74 4.08 8.53 -3.89
C GLY A 74 2.56 8.65 -3.98
N ASN A 75 1.99 9.66 -3.33
CA ASN A 75 0.55 9.87 -3.27
C ASN A 75 -0.08 10.58 -4.48
N GLN A 76 0.69 10.80 -5.55
CA GLN A 76 0.26 11.64 -6.68
C GLN A 76 -0.96 11.05 -7.38
N ASN A 77 -0.90 9.77 -7.80
CA ASN A 77 -1.97 9.14 -8.59
C ASN A 77 -3.31 9.09 -7.85
N ILE A 78 -3.31 8.81 -6.54
CA ILE A 78 -4.53 8.85 -5.74
C ILE A 78 -5.00 10.29 -5.50
N SER A 79 -4.09 11.22 -5.24
CA SER A 79 -4.43 12.62 -4.93
C SER A 79 -5.01 13.38 -6.12
N VAL A 80 -4.66 12.99 -7.35
CA VAL A 80 -5.19 13.58 -8.60
C VAL A 80 -6.32 12.76 -9.22
N GLY A 81 -6.68 11.62 -8.62
CA GLY A 81 -7.81 10.79 -9.06
C GLY A 81 -7.55 9.85 -10.22
N VAL A 82 -6.29 9.65 -10.60
CA VAL A 82 -5.90 8.57 -11.54
C VAL A 82 -6.19 7.22 -10.92
N TRP A 83 -5.90 7.05 -9.62
CA TRP A 83 -6.33 5.90 -8.84
C TRP A 83 -7.65 6.22 -8.16
N LYS A 84 -8.72 5.72 -8.75
CA LYS A 84 -10.08 6.06 -8.35
C LYS A 84 -10.47 5.34 -7.06
N ILE A 85 -10.82 6.11 -6.04
CA ILE A 85 -11.41 5.57 -4.81
C ILE A 85 -12.87 5.22 -5.10
N VAL A 86 -13.24 3.99 -4.77
CA VAL A 86 -14.55 3.39 -5.09
C VAL A 86 -15.33 2.97 -3.84
N GLY A 87 -14.68 2.98 -2.68
CA GLY A 87 -15.31 2.58 -1.43
C GLY A 87 -14.35 2.69 -0.25
N CYS A 88 -14.78 2.14 0.88
CA CYS A 88 -13.99 2.06 2.11
C CYS A 88 -14.40 0.78 2.84
N ALA A 89 -13.42 0.11 3.44
CA ALA A 89 -13.62 -1.01 4.33
C ALA A 89 -12.66 -0.90 5.53
N ASP A 90 -13.04 -1.48 6.66
CA ASP A 90 -12.18 -1.47 7.84
C ASP A 90 -10.90 -2.28 7.60
N LEU A 91 -9.82 -1.84 8.25
CA LEU A 91 -8.57 -2.59 8.24
C LEU A 91 -8.67 -3.77 9.22
N GLY A 92 -8.55 -4.99 8.70
CA GLY A 92 -8.32 -6.19 9.49
C GLY A 92 -6.95 -6.17 10.19
N GLU A 93 -6.73 -7.12 11.11
CA GLU A 93 -5.51 -7.18 11.90
C GLU A 93 -4.23 -7.26 11.05
N GLU A 94 -4.25 -8.07 10.00
CA GLU A 94 -3.12 -8.21 9.08
C GLU A 94 -2.78 -6.90 8.38
N SER A 95 -3.79 -6.18 7.88
CA SER A 95 -3.60 -4.86 7.24
C SER A 95 -3.06 -3.82 8.22
N ARG A 96 -3.45 -3.88 9.50
CA ARG A 96 -2.92 -2.97 10.54
C ARG A 96 -1.44 -3.19 10.81
N LYS A 97 -0.97 -4.44 10.82
CA LYS A 97 0.46 -4.78 10.99
C LYS A 97 1.34 -4.19 9.87
N LEU A 98 0.79 -3.98 8.67
CA LEU A 98 1.51 -3.39 7.52
C LEU A 98 1.92 -1.93 7.74
N LYS A 99 1.42 -1.27 8.79
CA LYS A 99 1.83 0.08 9.21
C LYS A 99 3.11 0.09 10.03
N ILE A 100 3.63 -1.07 10.40
CA ILE A 100 4.88 -1.18 11.15
C ILE A 100 6.02 -1.39 10.16
N PHE A 101 6.91 -0.41 10.03
CA PHE A 101 7.97 -0.45 9.03
C PHE A 101 9.27 0.21 9.51
N ASN A 102 10.37 -0.27 8.96
CA ASN A 102 11.69 0.32 9.06
C ASN A 102 11.85 1.44 8.01
N TYR A 103 12.35 2.59 8.45
CA TYR A 103 12.84 3.66 7.60
C TYR A 103 14.12 4.27 8.18
N ALA A 104 15.22 4.20 7.41
CA ALA A 104 16.52 4.75 7.79
C ALA A 104 17.00 4.35 9.20
N GLY A 105 16.74 3.10 9.60
CA GLY A 105 17.13 2.54 10.90
C GLY A 105 16.23 2.90 12.07
N GLY A 106 15.11 3.59 11.82
CA GLY A 106 14.03 3.75 12.79
C GLY A 106 12.90 2.76 12.48
N LEU A 107 12.35 2.14 13.51
CA LEU A 107 11.12 1.34 13.42
C LEU A 107 9.93 2.24 13.77
N TYR A 108 8.96 2.29 12.88
CA TYR A 108 7.79 3.16 12.97
C TYR A 108 6.51 2.36 13.10
N HIS A 109 5.53 2.93 13.80
CA HIS A 109 4.11 2.57 13.65
C HIS A 109 3.38 3.77 13.07
N GLY A 110 3.15 3.75 11.76
CA GLY A 110 2.65 4.93 11.05
C GLY A 110 3.66 6.08 11.07
N GLU A 111 3.31 7.21 11.69
CA GLU A 111 4.20 8.39 11.79
C GLU A 111 5.02 8.43 13.08
N GLU A 112 4.72 7.56 14.05
CA GLU A 112 5.39 7.50 15.34
C GLU A 112 6.61 6.58 15.27
N GLU A 113 7.78 7.08 15.67
CA GLU A 113 8.98 6.27 15.81
C GLU A 113 8.92 5.51 17.14
N ILE A 114 8.92 4.18 17.07
CA ILE A 114 8.92 3.30 18.26
C ILE A 114 10.31 3.27 18.87
N ARG A 115 11.33 2.98 18.06
CA ARG A 115 12.73 2.87 18.46
C ARG A 115 13.66 2.85 17.25
N ARG A 116 14.95 3.05 17.49
CA ARG A 116 16.01 2.73 16.53
C ARG A 116 16.28 1.23 16.52
N ILE A 117 16.62 0.70 15.34
CA ILE A 117 16.94 -0.72 15.14
C ILE A 117 18.31 -0.87 14.44
N PRO A 118 19.14 -1.85 14.81
CA PRO A 118 20.38 -2.18 14.11
C PRO A 118 20.10 -2.80 12.73
N VAL A 119 21.10 -2.75 11.84
CA VAL A 119 21.01 -3.29 10.47
C VAL A 119 20.65 -4.78 10.45
N SER A 120 21.10 -5.55 11.44
CA SER A 120 20.79 -6.98 11.58
C SER A 120 19.29 -7.25 11.78
N GLU A 121 18.52 -6.29 12.29
CA GLU A 121 17.07 -6.42 12.47
C GLU A 121 16.27 -6.02 11.21
N TYR A 122 16.90 -5.35 10.22
CA TYR A 122 16.18 -4.88 9.03
C TYR A 122 15.43 -5.97 8.26
N PRO A 123 15.97 -7.20 8.08
CA PRO A 123 15.26 -8.28 7.39
C PRO A 123 13.96 -8.71 8.07
N ASN A 124 13.81 -8.45 9.38
CA ASN A 124 12.65 -8.85 10.17
C ASN A 124 11.49 -7.84 10.07
N HIS A 125 11.70 -6.72 9.38
CA HIS A 125 10.72 -5.64 9.29
C HIS A 125 10.44 -5.27 7.84
N ILE A 126 9.19 -4.88 7.59
CA ILE A 126 8.80 -4.23 6.34
C ILE A 126 9.68 -2.99 6.18
N THR A 127 10.28 -2.82 5.01
CA THR A 127 11.09 -1.62 4.71
C THR A 127 10.24 -0.64 3.91
N MET A 128 10.20 0.62 4.32
CA MET A 128 9.59 1.68 3.52
C MET A 128 10.50 2.04 2.32
N GLY A 129 10.40 1.22 1.27
CA GLY A 129 10.99 1.49 -0.04
C GLY A 129 9.92 2.00 -1.00
N VAL A 130 9.96 3.31 -1.30
CA VAL A 130 8.99 4.00 -2.15
C VAL A 130 9.19 3.59 -3.61
N SER A 131 8.22 2.86 -4.17
CA SER A 131 8.20 2.44 -5.57
C SER A 131 7.60 3.52 -6.47
N GLY A 132 8.24 3.77 -7.61
CA GLY A 132 7.65 4.54 -8.70
C GLY A 132 6.49 3.81 -9.38
N PHE A 133 5.65 4.53 -10.13
CA PHE A 133 4.42 3.99 -10.68
C PHE A 133 4.63 2.89 -11.75
N GLU A 134 5.62 3.04 -12.62
CA GLU A 134 5.98 2.00 -13.60
C GLU A 134 6.43 0.71 -12.92
N LEU A 135 7.21 0.81 -11.85
CA LEU A 135 7.62 -0.35 -11.07
C LEU A 135 6.41 -1.04 -10.41
N ILE A 136 5.43 -0.27 -9.94
CA ILE A 136 4.20 -0.85 -9.38
C ILE A 136 3.45 -1.63 -10.46
N ASP A 137 3.27 -1.05 -11.65
CA ASP A 137 2.63 -1.75 -12.77
C ASP A 137 3.36 -3.06 -13.10
N ASN A 138 4.69 -3.04 -13.23
CA ASN A 138 5.50 -4.23 -13.49
C ASN A 138 5.37 -5.31 -12.40
N ILE A 139 5.32 -4.90 -11.13
CA ILE A 139 5.12 -5.85 -10.02
C ILE A 139 3.72 -6.47 -10.11
N LEU A 140 2.69 -5.65 -10.28
CA LEU A 140 1.30 -6.09 -10.19
C LEU A 140 0.81 -6.86 -11.41
N THR A 141 1.40 -6.60 -12.58
CA THR A 141 1.13 -7.38 -13.80
C THR A 141 1.76 -8.76 -13.79
N GLY A 142 2.79 -8.98 -12.96
CA GLY A 142 3.45 -10.28 -12.76
C GLY A 142 2.81 -11.15 -11.67
N ILE A 143 1.73 -10.68 -11.04
CA ILE A 143 0.92 -11.43 -10.07
C ILE A 143 -0.15 -12.23 -10.82
#